data_AF-A0A520UBK1-F1
#
_entry.id   AF-A0A520UBK1-F1
#
_cell.length_a   1.000
_cell.length_b   1.000
_cell.length_c   1.000
_cell.angle_alpha   90.00
_cell.angle_beta   90.00
_cell.angle_gamma   90.00
#
_symmetry.space_group_name_H-M   'P 1'
#
loop_
_entity.id
_entity.type
_entity.pdbx_description
1 polymer ?
#
loop_
_entity_poly.entity_id
_entity_poly.type
_entity_poly.pdbx_seq_one_letter_code
_entity_poly.pdbx_strand_id
1 'polypeptide(L)' 'MIGTISSTDFKLPGMISKYEGKVRDVYALENQLLVIVTSDRISAFDIIMPKMIPYKGQILNELSTSMLNSTKDII' A
#
# COMPACT_ATOMS: atom_id res chain seq x y z
N MET A 1 17.50 13.35 5.14
CA MET A 1 16.28 13.21 5.96
C MET A 1 15.52 12.03 5.40
N ILE A 2 15.34 10.94 6.16
CA ILE A 2 14.64 9.76 5.68
C ILE A 2 13.13 10.08 5.73
N GLY A 3 12.50 10.25 4.56
CA GLY A 3 11.07 10.53 4.47
C GLY A 3 10.24 9.26 4.67
N THR A 4 9.16 9.35 5.45
CA THR A 4 8.14 8.31 5.60
C THR A 4 6.95 8.62 4.70
N ILE A 5 6.30 7.61 4.13
CA ILE A 5 5.09 7.78 3.32
C ILE A 5 3.86 7.60 4.22
N SER A 6 3.17 8.70 4.50
CA SER A 6 1.95 8.68 5.31
C SER A 6 0.74 8.28 4.48
N SER A 7 0.47 9.01 3.40
CA SER A 7 -0.63 8.88 2.44
C SER A 7 -0.12 9.36 1.08
N THR A 8 -0.82 9.01 0.01
CA THR A 8 -0.48 9.37 -1.36
C THR A 8 -1.65 10.04 -2.07
N ASP A 9 -1.37 10.96 -2.99
CA ASP A 9 -2.41 11.64 -3.79
C ASP A 9 -2.04 11.64 -5.27
N PHE A 10 -1.81 10.43 -5.80
CA PHE A 10 -1.49 10.26 -7.21
C PHE A 10 -2.71 10.52 -8.08
N LYS A 11 -2.50 11.23 -9.19
CA LYS A 11 -3.47 11.39 -10.28
C LYS A 11 -3.10 10.42 -11.40
N LEU A 12 -3.68 9.23 -11.34
CA LEU A 12 -3.40 8.17 -12.31
C LEU A 12 -4.35 8.27 -13.52
N PRO A 13 -3.88 7.98 -14.74
CA PRO A 13 -4.76 7.87 -15.90
C PRO A 13 -5.83 6.79 -15.71
N GLY A 14 -7.07 7.09 -16.10
CA GLY A 14 -8.20 6.16 -15.94
C GLY A 14 -8.61 5.91 -14.49
N MET A 15 -8.25 6.79 -13.54
CA MET A 15 -8.63 6.66 -12.14
C MET A 15 -10.13 6.89 -11.92
N ILE A 16 -10.80 5.89 -11.36
CA ILE A 16 -12.22 5.93 -10.99
C ILE A 16 -12.38 6.44 -9.55
N SER A 17 -11.59 5.90 -8.62
CA SER A 17 -11.68 6.27 -7.21
C SER A 17 -10.39 6.00 -6.45
N LYS A 18 -10.25 6.67 -5.29
CA LYS A 18 -9.22 6.41 -4.29
C LYS A 18 -9.91 6.01 -2.98
N TYR A 19 -9.42 4.96 -2.35
CA TYR A 19 -9.76 4.55 -1.00
C TYR A 19 -8.52 4.56 -0.11
N GLU A 20 -8.61 5.18 1.06
CA GLU A 20 -7.53 5.25 2.04
C GLU A 20 -7.86 4.38 3.24
N GLY A 21 -7.17 3.23 3.36
CA GLY A 21 -7.28 2.33 4.49
C GLY A 21 -6.28 2.66 5.61
N LYS A 22 -6.28 1.85 6.68
CA LYS A 22 -5.36 2.06 7.82
C LYS A 22 -3.87 2.12 7.41
N VAL A 23 -3.44 1.25 6.49
CA VAL A 23 -2.02 1.09 6.11
C VAL A 23 -1.77 1.02 4.59
N ARG A 24 -2.82 1.13 3.78
CA ARG A 24 -2.73 1.08 2.32
C ARG A 24 -3.66 2.11 1.70
N ASP A 25 -3.21 2.71 0.61
CA ASP A 25 -4.05 3.49 -0.29
C ASP A 25 -4.33 2.63 -1.52
N VAL A 26 -5.58 2.59 -1.96
CA VAL A 26 -6.03 1.79 -3.10
C VAL A 26 -6.63 2.71 -4.14
N TYR A 27 -6.08 2.67 -5.34
CA TYR A 27 -6.57 3.39 -6.50
C TYR A 27 -7.26 2.40 -7.44
N ALA A 28 -8.55 2.61 -7.66
CA ALA A 28 -9.30 1.87 -8.67
C ALA A 28 -9.18 2.58 -10.00
N LEU A 29 -8.75 1.85 -11.02
CA LEU A 29 -8.65 2.31 -12.40
C LEU A 29 -9.73 1.62 -13.25
N GLU A 30 -9.91 2.13 -14.48
CA GLU A 30 -10.66 1.45 -15.52
C GLU A 30 -10.18 0.01 -15.75
N ASN A 31 -11.02 -0.81 -16.40
CA ASN A 31 -10.75 -2.22 -16.69
C ASN A 31 -10.53 -3.10 -15.45
N GLN A 32 -11.13 -2.72 -14.32
CA GLN A 32 -11.06 -3.46 -13.05
C GLN A 32 -9.63 -3.58 -12.48
N LEU A 33 -8.73 -2.68 -12.89
CA LEU A 33 -7.35 -2.67 -12.41
C LEU A 33 -7.26 -1.93 -11.07
N LEU A 34 -6.57 -2.52 -10.10
CA LEU A 34 -6.31 -1.90 -8.79
C LEU A 34 -4.81 -1.63 -8.64
N VAL A 35 -4.47 -0.40 -8.25
CA VAL A 35 -3.12 -0.03 -7.82
C VAL A 35 -3.13 0.11 -6.30
N ILE A 36 -2.31 -0.68 -5.61
CA ILE A 36 -2.25 -0.72 -4.15
C ILE A 36 -0.91 -0.14 -3.71
N VAL A 37 -0.95 0.93 -2.91
CA VAL A 37 0.23 1.56 -2.33
C VAL A 37 0.29 1.21 -0.84
N THR A 38 1.35 0.54 -0.41
CA THR A 38 1.56 0.24 1.02
C THR A 38 2.32 1.39 1.68
N SER A 39 1.70 2.06 2.67
CA SER A 39 2.29 3.20 3.37
C SER A 39 3.18 2.77 4.55
N ASP A 40 3.85 3.73 5.19
CA ASP A 40 4.65 3.52 6.40
C ASP A 40 3.82 3.62 7.70
N ARG A 41 2.50 3.80 7.58
CA ARG A 41 1.56 3.77 8.72
C ARG A 41 1.51 2.38 9.34
N ILE A 42 1.43 2.33 10.66
CA ILE A 42 1.20 1.11 11.44
C ILE A 42 -0.02 1.32 12.34
N SER A 43 -0.81 0.27 12.53
CA SER A 43 -1.96 0.28 13.44
C SER A 43 -1.88 -0.87 14.43
N ALA A 44 -2.28 -0.62 15.67
CA ALA A 44 -2.51 -1.65 16.68
C ALA A 44 -3.71 -1.23 17.54
N PHE A 45 -4.47 -2.21 18.05
CA PHE A 45 -5.69 -1.96 18.83
C PHE A 45 -6.66 -0.99 18.13
N ASP A 46 -6.86 -1.20 16.82
CA ASP A 46 -7.68 -0.37 15.93
C ASP A 46 -7.29 1.10 15.77
N ILE A 47 -6.16 1.54 16.31
CA ILE A 47 -5.66 2.92 16.23
C ILE A 47 -4.44 2.99 15.31
N ILE A 48 -4.41 3.99 14.42
CA ILE A 48 -3.22 4.32 13.62
C ILE A 48 -2.24 5.08 14.50
N MET A 49 -1.00 4.64 14.56
CA MET A 49 0.03 5.24 15.40
C MET A 49 0.47 6.60 14.84
N PRO A 50 0.76 7.60 15.69
CA PRO A 50 1.18 8.93 15.25
C PRO A 50 2.57 8.94 14.60
N LYS A 51 3.42 7.98 14.95
CA LYS A 51 4.77 7.81 14.40
C LYS A 51 4.80 6.68 13.38
N MET A 52 5.29 6.99 12.18
CA MET A 52 5.47 6.04 11.09
C MET A 52 6.80 5.28 11.22
N ILE A 53 6.86 4.13 10.56
CA ILE A 53 8.06 3.29 10.50
C ILE A 53 8.68 3.44 9.10
N PRO A 54 9.83 4.13 8.97
CA PRO A 54 10.49 4.29 7.67
C PRO A 54 10.72 2.97 6.95
N TYR A 55 10.49 2.98 5.64
CA TYR A 55 10.67 1.82 4.73
C TYR A 55 9.76 0.62 5.00
N LYS A 56 8.84 0.69 5.97
CA LYS A 56 7.91 -0.42 6.24
C LYS A 56 7.07 -0.74 5.01
N GLY A 57 6.54 0.28 4.34
CA GLY A 57 5.73 0.11 3.14
C GLY A 57 6.51 -0.61 2.03
N GLN A 58 7.77 -0.20 1.82
CA GLN A 58 8.67 -0.79 0.84
C GLN A 58 8.95 -2.27 1.13
N ILE A 59 9.42 -2.59 2.34
CA ILE A 59 9.78 -3.96 2.75
C ILE A 59 8.56 -4.89 2.64
N LEU A 60 7.39 -4.45 3.10
CA LEU A 60 6.18 -5.27 3.03
C LEU A 60 5.70 -5.51 1.59
N ASN A 61 5.91 -4.54 0.70
CA ASN A 61 5.58 -4.70 -0.72
C ASN A 61 6.51 -5.74 -1.38
N GLU A 62 7.82 -5.63 -1.16
CA GLU A 62 8.81 -6.58 -1.66
C GLU A 62 8.58 -8.00 -1.13
N LEU A 63 8.28 -8.12 0.17
CA LEU A 63 7.95 -9.40 0.80
C LEU A 63 6.69 -10.01 0.19
N SER A 64 5.65 -9.20 -0.05
CA SER A 64 4.40 -9.67 -0.68
C SER A 64 4.68 -10.18 -2.09
N THR A 65 5.46 -9.46 -2.90
CA THR A 65 5.87 -9.91 -4.23
C THR A 65 6.64 -11.22 -4.17
N SER A 66 7.59 -11.36 -3.23
CA SER A 66 8.34 -12.61 -3.05
C SER A 66 7.42 -13.77 -2.71
N MET A 67 6.48 -13.60 -1.78
CA MET A 67 5.57 -14.66 -1.36
C MET A 67 4.62 -15.08 -2.49
N LEU A 68 4.02 -14.11 -3.19
CA LEU A 68 3.15 -14.37 -4.33
C LEU A 68 3.87 -15.12 -5.46
N ASN A 69 5.13 -14.76 -5.72
CA ASN A 69 5.95 -15.47 -6.71
C ASN A 69 6.27 -16.91 -6.27
N SER A 70 6.60 -17.12 -4.99
CA SER A 70 6.92 -18.43 -4.44
C SER A 70 5.74 -19.40 -4.43
N THR A 71 4.50 -18.89 -4.45
CA THR A 71 3.27 -19.70 -4.43
C THR A 71 2.50 -19.64 -5.75
N LYS A 72 3.14 -19.16 -6.83
CA LYS A 72 2.47 -18.96 -8.13
C LYS A 72 2.03 -20.28 -8.79
N ASP A 73 2.56 -21.40 -8.35
CA ASP A 73 2.18 -22.74 -8.80
C ASP A 73 0.89 -23.26 -8.14
N ILE A 74 0.43 -22.62 -7.05
CA ILE A 74 -0.74 -23.06 -6.30
C ILE A 74 -2.06 -22.55 -6.92
N ILE A 75 -2.04 -21.41 -7.62
CA ILE A 75 -3.22 -20.69 -8.13
C ILE A 75 -2.97 -20.08 -9.51
#